data_AF-A0A9D5X907-F1
#
_entry.id   AF-A0A9D5X907-F1
#
_cell.length_a   1.000
_cell.length_b   1.000
_cell.length_c   1.000
_cell.angle_alpha   90.00
_cell.angle_beta   90.00
_cell.angle_gamma   90.00
#
_symmetry.space_group_name_H-M   'P 1'
#
loop_
_entity.id
_entity.type
_entity.pdbx_description
1 polymer ?
#
loop_
_entity_poly.entity_id
_entity_poly.type
_entity_poly.pdbx_seq_one_letter_code
_entity_poly.pdbx_strand_id
1 'polypeptide(L)'
;MNQINDPNPRGKYQHPSNILSDNSLDHDSKLELLRSWQSDVNHMLESESEGMGAEDPMSAEHESGLADEARQLSKAIETLEDEAKA
;
A
#
# COMPACT_ATOMS: atom_id res chain seq x y z
N MET A 1 21.01 1.71 12.69
CA MET A 1 20.13 1.25 11.59
C MET A 1 18.93 0.57 12.23
N ASN A 2 17.79 1.25 12.30
CA ASN A 2 16.58 0.66 12.84
C ASN A 2 15.95 -0.22 11.76
N GLN A 3 16.01 -1.52 11.98
CA GLN A 3 15.39 -2.55 11.17
C GLN A 3 13.86 -2.40 11.27
N ILE A 4 13.18 -2.08 10.18
CA ILE A 4 11.71 -2.13 10.11
C ILE A 4 11.32 -3.61 10.04
N ASN A 5 11.36 -4.30 11.19
CA ASN A 5 10.98 -5.71 11.36
C ASN A 5 9.46 -5.88 11.53
N ASP A 6 8.64 -5.04 10.88
CA ASP A 6 7.19 -5.22 10.87
C ASP A 6 6.75 -5.54 9.44
N PRO A 7 6.66 -6.83 9.08
CA PRO A 7 6.47 -7.27 7.71
C PRO A 7 5.06 -7.01 7.17
N ASN A 8 4.18 -6.33 7.93
CA ASN A 8 2.79 -6.13 7.52
C ASN A 8 2.27 -4.72 7.88
N PRO A 9 2.51 -3.72 7.03
CA PRO A 9 1.95 -2.38 7.23
C PRO A 9 0.42 -2.37 7.28
N ARG A 10 -0.28 -3.25 6.53
CA ARG A 10 -1.75 -3.37 6.55
C ARG A 10 -2.31 -3.80 7.92
N GLY A 11 -1.52 -4.52 8.70
CA GLY A 11 -1.91 -4.95 10.05
C GLY A 11 -1.83 -3.84 11.10
N LYS A 12 -0.96 -2.84 10.88
CA LYS A 12 -0.77 -1.71 11.79
C LYS A 12 -1.52 -0.46 11.38
N TYR A 13 -1.69 -0.25 10.08
CA TYR A 13 -2.29 0.94 9.52
C TYR A 13 -3.54 0.57 8.74
N GLN A 14 -4.66 1.25 9.04
CA GLN A 14 -5.91 1.04 8.29
C GLN A 14 -5.89 1.71 6.91
N HIS A 15 -5.12 2.79 6.76
CA HIS A 15 -5.01 3.53 5.51
C HIS A 15 -3.56 3.95 5.24
N PRO A 16 -3.13 4.01 3.96
CA PRO A 16 -1.82 4.54 3.57
C PRO A 16 -1.52 5.93 4.13
N SER A 17 -2.56 6.78 4.21
CA SER A 17 -2.45 8.12 4.78
C SER A 17 -2.02 8.15 6.26
N ASN A 18 -2.25 7.06 6.99
CA ASN A 18 -1.80 6.95 8.38
C ASN A 18 -0.27 6.85 8.46
N ILE A 19 0.38 6.21 7.49
CA ILE A 19 1.85 6.14 7.40
C ILE A 19 2.42 7.52 7.12
N LEU A 20 1.77 8.28 6.22
CA LEU A 20 2.17 9.67 5.93
C LEU A 20 2.09 10.55 7.18
N SER A 21 1.02 10.39 7.96
CA SER A 21 0.75 11.17 9.16
C SER A 21 1.53 10.70 10.39
N ASP A 22 2.21 9.56 10.32
CA ASP A 22 3.00 9.04 11.44
C ASP A 22 4.30 9.84 11.57
N ASN A 23 4.40 10.65 12.63
CA ASN A 23 5.58 11.46 12.90
C ASN A 23 6.72 10.67 13.56
N SER A 24 6.47 9.40 13.93
CA SER A 24 7.47 8.49 14.51
C SER A 24 8.32 7.83 13.43
N LEU A 25 7.87 7.87 12.17
CA LEU A 25 8.55 7.33 11.02
C LEU A 25 9.35 8.41 10.30
N ASP A 26 10.60 8.10 9.96
CA ASP A 26 11.39 8.91 9.03
C ASP A 26 10.85 8.77 7.60
N HIS A 27 11.19 9.73 6.75
CA HIS A 27 10.87 9.74 5.34
C HIS A 27 11.16 8.39 4.65
N ASP A 28 12.38 7.86 4.84
CA ASP A 28 12.82 6.61 4.21
C ASP A 28 11.99 5.41 4.71
N SER A 29 11.67 5.41 6.01
CA SER A 29 10.81 4.38 6.62
C SER A 29 9.38 4.44 6.11
N LYS A 30 8.82 5.64 5.87
CA LYS A 30 7.49 5.81 5.27
C LYS A 30 7.46 5.26 3.85
N LEU A 31 8.48 5.58 3.05
CA LEU A 31 8.60 5.06 1.68
C LEU A 31 8.71 3.53 1.66
N GLU A 32 9.56 2.94 2.51
CA GLU A 32 9.72 1.49 2.57
C GLU A 32 8.39 0.79 2.91
N LEU A 33 7.66 1.31 3.92
CA LEU A 33 6.36 0.77 4.32
C LEU A 33 5.29 0.92 3.22
N LEU A 34 5.22 2.07 2.56
CA LEU A 34 4.26 2.30 1.47
C LEU A 34 4.57 1.44 0.25
N ARG A 35 5.86 1.28 -0.10
CA ARG A 35 6.30 0.41 -1.20
C ARG A 35 6.01 -1.07 -0.90
N SER A 36 6.27 -1.51 0.33
CA SER A 36 5.93 -2.85 0.78
C SER A 36 4.42 -3.11 0.69
N TRP A 37 3.60 -2.17 1.18
CA TRP A 37 2.14 -2.28 1.08
C TRP A 37 1.68 -2.30 -0.39
N GLN A 38 2.22 -1.43 -1.24
CA GLN A 38 1.90 -1.40 -2.67
C GLN A 38 2.21 -2.74 -3.34
N SER A 39 3.35 -3.36 -3.02
CA SER A 39 3.70 -4.68 -3.54
C SER A 39 2.71 -5.75 -3.09
N ASP A 40 2.26 -5.72 -1.84
CA ASP A 40 1.27 -6.66 -1.30
C ASP A 40 -0.09 -6.53 -2.03
N VAL A 41 -0.57 -5.30 -2.20
CA VAL A 41 -1.82 -5.00 -2.92
C VAL A 41 -1.74 -5.46 -4.37
N ASN A 42 -0.61 -5.17 -5.04
CA ASN A 42 -0.43 -5.60 -6.42
C ASN A 42 -0.40 -7.13 -6.52
N HIS A 43 0.29 -7.82 -5.60
CA HIS A 43 0.33 -9.27 -5.57
C HIS A 43 -1.06 -9.89 -5.31
N MET A 44 -1.91 -9.24 -4.50
CA MET A 44 -3.30 -9.66 -4.32
C MET A 44 -4.12 -9.46 -5.60
N LEU A 45 -4.03 -8.29 -6.24
CA LEU A 45 -4.69 -8.02 -7.53
C LEU A 45 -4.23 -9.01 -8.62
N GLU A 46 -2.94 -9.31 -8.68
CA GLU A 46 -2.38 -10.30 -9.61
C GLU A 46 -2.89 -11.71 -9.29
N SER A 47 -2.91 -12.10 -8.00
CA SER A 47 -3.44 -13.40 -7.58
C SER A 47 -4.94 -13.56 -7.87
N GLU A 48 -5.74 -12.51 -7.73
CA GLU A 48 -7.16 -12.49 -8.11
C GLU A 48 -7.32 -12.58 -9.64
N SER A 49 -6.42 -11.95 -10.40
CA SER A 49 -6.45 -11.98 -11.85
C SER A 49 -5.97 -13.31 -12.46
N GLU A 50 -5.06 -14.03 -11.78
CA GLU A 50 -4.56 -15.35 -12.20
C GLU A 50 -5.45 -16.52 -11.73
N GLY A 51 -6.23 -16.30 -10.67
CA GLY A 51 -7.29 -17.19 -10.21
C GLY A 51 -8.54 -17.09 -11.09
N MET A 52 -8.46 -17.63 -12.32
CA MET A 52 -9.55 -17.71 -13.31
C MET A 52 -10.98 -17.66 -12.73
N GLY A 53 -11.67 -16.54 -12.98
CA GLY A 53 -13.13 -16.47 -13.06
C GLY A 53 -13.89 -16.58 -11.74
N ALA A 54 -14.10 -15.45 -11.08
CA ALA A 54 -15.26 -15.31 -10.21
C ALA A 54 -16.11 -14.16 -10.77
N GLU A 55 -17.16 -14.53 -11.49
CA GLU A 55 -18.30 -13.67 -11.84
C GLU A 55 -19.12 -13.27 -10.59
N ASP A 56 -18.47 -13.22 -9.43
CA ASP A 56 -19.05 -12.91 -8.13
C ASP A 56 -18.96 -11.39 -7.91
N PRO A 57 -20.09 -10.70 -7.68
CA PRO A 57 -20.09 -9.27 -7.37
C PRO A 57 -19.24 -8.95 -6.12
N MET A 58 -19.05 -9.93 -5.23
CA MET A 58 -18.20 -9.82 -4.05
C MET A 58 -16.71 -9.65 -4.39
N SER A 59 -16.22 -10.31 -5.46
CA SER A 59 -14.85 -10.17 -5.95
C SER A 59 -14.64 -8.82 -6.65
N ALA A 60 -15.64 -8.32 -7.37
CA ALA A 60 -15.55 -7.00 -8.01
C ALA A 60 -15.48 -5.84 -6.99
N GLU A 61 -16.22 -5.94 -5.88
CA GLU A 61 -16.13 -4.96 -4.78
C GLU A 61 -14.77 -5.02 -4.06
N HIS A 62 -14.23 -6.23 -3.89
CA HIS A 62 -12.91 -6.44 -3.27
C HIS A 62 -11.77 -5.90 -4.16
N GLU A 63 -11.76 -6.26 -5.44
CA GLU A 63 -10.80 -5.79 -6.44
C GLU A 63 -10.88 -4.26 -6.59
N SER A 64 -12.10 -3.69 -6.59
CA SER A 64 -12.28 -2.23 -6.61
C SER A 64 -11.67 -1.55 -5.38
N GLY A 65 -11.82 -2.16 -4.20
CA GLY A 65 -11.19 -1.68 -2.97
C GLY A 65 -9.67 -1.73 -3.03
N LEU A 66 -9.10 -2.83 -3.51
CA LEU A 66 -7.66 -2.98 -3.71
C LEU A 66 -7.10 -2.02 -4.76
N ALA A 67 -7.82 -1.80 -5.87
CA ALA A 67 -7.44 -0.86 -6.90
C ALA A 67 -7.46 0.59 -6.40
N ASP A 68 -8.44 0.96 -5.57
CA ASP A 68 -8.47 2.29 -4.94
C ASP A 68 -7.30 2.45 -3.95
N GLU A 69 -7.03 1.44 -3.14
CA GLU A 69 -5.89 1.43 -2.21
C GLU A 69 -4.55 1.55 -2.95
N ALA A 70 -4.37 0.84 -4.07
CA ALA A 70 -3.18 0.95 -4.92
C ALA A 70 -2.97 2.36 -5.48
N ARG A 71 -4.06 3.05 -5.85
CA ARG A 71 -4.00 4.45 -6.30
C ARG A 71 -3.62 5.39 -5.17
N GLN A 72 -4.19 5.19 -3.98
CA GLN A 72 -3.83 5.97 -2.80
C GLN A 72 -2.36 5.80 -2.43
N LEU A 73 -1.85 4.56 -2.46
CA LEU A 73 -0.44 4.25 -2.21
C LEU A 73 0.49 4.92 -3.22
N SER A 74 0.17 4.82 -4.51
CA SER A 74 0.95 5.44 -5.58
C SER A 74 1.05 6.96 -5.39
N LYS A 75 -0.07 7.61 -5.06
CA LYS A 75 -0.10 9.05 -4.78
C LYS A 75 0.69 9.42 -3.51
N ALA A 76 0.57 8.62 -2.45
CA ALA A 76 1.29 8.82 -1.20
C ALA A 76 2.81 8.73 -1.39
N ILE A 77 3.26 7.73 -2.15
CA ILE A 77 4.66 7.53 -2.51
C ILE A 77 5.15 8.71 -3.36
N GLU A 78 4.42 9.08 -4.41
CA GLU A 78 4.79 10.21 -5.28
C GLU A 78 4.93 11.52 -4.48
N THR A 79 4.00 11.78 -3.57
CA THR A 79 4.04 12.98 -2.72
C THR A 79 5.29 12.99 -1.85
N LEU A 80 5.62 11.87 -1.20
CA LEU A 80 6.86 11.77 -0.42
C LEU A 80 8.11 11.94 -1.30
N GLU A 81 8.18 11.24 -2.43
CA GLU A 81 9.35 11.35 -3.31
C GLU A 81 9.53 12.76 -3.90
N ASP A 82 8.45 13.52 -4.10
CA ASP A 82 8.48 14.94 -4.48
C ASP A 82 8.94 15.83 -3.33
N GLU A 83 8.40 15.64 -2.12
CA GLU A 83 8.81 16.37 -0.90
C GLU A 83 10.30 16.16 -0.56
N ALA A 84 10.86 14.99 -0.83
CA ALA A 84 12.29 14.71 -0.63
C ALA A 84 13.21 15.41 -1.63
N LYS A 85 12.68 15.81 -2.80
CA LYS A 85 13.44 16.49 -3.85
C LYS A 85 13.32 18.02 -3.80
N ALA A 86 12.34 18.55 -3.07
CA ALA A 86 12.07 19.98 -2.90
C ALA A 86 13.00 20.63 -1.86
#